data_AF-A0A8J7XQT2-F1
#
_entry.id   AF-A0A8J7XQT2-F1
#
_cell.length_a   1.000
_cell.length_b   1.000
_cell.length_c   1.000
_cell.angle_alpha   90.00
_cell.angle_beta   90.00
_cell.angle_gamma   90.00
#
_symmetry.space_group_name_H-M   'P 1'
#
loop_
_entity.id
_entity.type
_entity.pdbx_description
1 polymer ?
#
loop_
_entity_poly.entity_id
_entity_poly.type
_entity_poly.pdbx_seq_one_letter_code
_entity_poly.pdbx_strand_id
1 'polypeptide(L)' 'MRFLSEECLLKGIPNKSAARIFRTIQERIIRTRDPDMPEDSVEDPLTILKIRFAKGEITEEEYLSMKRALEE' A
#
# COMPACT_ATOMS: atom_id res chain seq x y z
N MET A 1 3.37 4.50 -12.70
CA MET A 1 4.82 4.31 -12.43
C MET A 1 5.23 2.92 -12.91
N ARG A 2 6.28 2.77 -13.72
CA ARG A 2 6.82 1.45 -14.11
C ARG A 2 7.91 1.05 -13.12
N PHE A 3 7.54 0.34 -12.05
CA PHE A 3 8.48 -0.29 -11.11
C PHE A 3 8.99 -1.65 -11.63
N LEU A 4 9.44 -1.67 -12.89
CA LEU A 4 10.10 -2.83 -13.48
C LEU A 4 11.33 -2.33 -14.22
N SER A 5 12.37 -1.98 -13.46
CA SER A 5 13.72 -1.92 -14.02
C SER A 5 14.03 -3.34 -14.50
N GLU A 6 14.32 -3.48 -15.80
CA GLU A 6 14.43 -4.75 -16.53
C GLU A 6 15.55 -5.69 -16.05
N GLU A 7 16.24 -5.36 -14.96
CA GLU A 7 17.34 -6.13 -14.41
C GLU A 7 17.25 -6.22 -12.87
N CYS A 8 16.33 -7.04 -12.35
CA CYS A 8 16.36 -7.47 -10.95
C CYS A 8 17.54 -8.44 -10.75
N LEU A 9 18.75 -7.89 -10.60
CA LEU A 9 19.97 -8.66 -10.38
C LEU A 9 20.18 -8.92 -8.89
N LEU A 10 19.77 -10.10 -8.44
CA LEU A 10 20.12 -10.60 -7.11
C LEU A 10 21.61 -11.00 -7.11
N LYS A 11 22.47 -10.11 -6.60
CA LYS A 11 23.93 -10.31 -6.56
C LYS A 11 24.27 -11.63 -5.86
N GLY A 12 25.04 -12.48 -6.55
CA GLY A 12 25.45 -13.79 -6.03
C GLY A 12 24.46 -14.94 -6.26
N ILE A 13 23.35 -14.71 -6.98
CA ILE A 13 22.37 -15.74 -7.32
C ILE A 13 22.36 -15.98 -8.84
N PRO A 14 22.47 -17.23 -9.31
CA PRO A 14 22.36 -17.53 -10.75
C PRO A 14 21.02 -17.08 -11.34
N ASN A 15 21.03 -16.52 -12.55
CA ASN A 15 19.83 -15.94 -13.20
C ASN A 15 18.62 -16.88 -13.28
N LYS A 16 18.82 -18.18 -13.51
CA LYS A 16 17.74 -19.19 -13.52
C LYS A 16 17.07 -19.32 -12.13
N SER A 17 17.86 -19.24 -11.07
CA SER A 17 17.37 -19.26 -9.69
C SER A 17 16.73 -17.92 -9.31
N ALA A 18 17.29 -16.80 -9.76
CA ALA A 18 16.74 -15.46 -9.53
C ALA A 18 15.33 -15.31 -10.14
N ALA A 19 15.13 -15.75 -11.39
CA ALA A 19 13.82 -15.73 -12.03
C ALA A 19 12.76 -16.56 -11.28
N ARG A 20 13.17 -17.72 -10.74
CA ARG A 20 12.29 -18.58 -9.93
C ARG A 20 11.93 -17.91 -8.60
N ILE A 21 12.91 -17.34 -7.91
CA ILE A 21 12.70 -16.59 -6.66
C ILE A 21 11.74 -15.42 -6.89
N PHE A 22 11.98 -14.64 -7.94
CA PHE A 22 11.14 -13.52 -8.30
C PHE A 22 9.68 -13.94 -8.53
N ARG A 23 9.46 -14.99 -9.33
CA ARG A 23 8.11 -15.53 -9.57
C ARG A 23 7.42 -15.97 -8.28
N THR A 24 8.13 -16.70 -7.42
CA THR A 24 7.57 -17.16 -6.13
C THR A 24 7.22 -16.00 -5.20
N ILE A 25 8.02 -14.93 -5.17
CA ILE A 25 7.73 -13.73 -4.39
C ILE A 25 6.48 -13.04 -4.92
N GLN A 26 6.38 -12.84 -6.24
CA GLN A 26 5.21 -12.23 -6.86
C GLN A 26 3.92 -13.02 -6.58
N GLU A 27 3.95 -14.33 -6.76
CA GLU A 27 2.79 -15.21 -6.49
C GLU A 27 2.35 -15.13 -5.03
N ARG A 28 3.29 -15.04 -4.09
CA ARG A 28 2.97 -14.89 -2.66
C ARG A 28 2.39 -13.52 -2.33
N ILE A 29 2.95 -12.44 -2.89
CA ILE A 29 2.40 -11.09 -2.68
C ILE A 29 0.95 -11.02 -3.18
N ILE A 30 0.66 -11.60 -4.34
CA ILE A 30 -0.70 -11.65 -4.92
C ILE A 30 -1.65 -12.45 -4.02
N ARG A 31 -1.21 -13.57 -3.45
CA ARG A 31 -2.05 -14.44 -2.60
C ARG A 31 -2.25 -13.91 -1.18
N THR A 32 -1.26 -13.21 -0.65
CA THR A 32 -1.31 -12.62 0.69
C THR A 32 -1.97 -11.24 0.67
N ARG A 33 -2.06 -10.60 -0.49
CA ARG A 33 -2.95 -9.44 -0.64
C ARG A 33 -4.38 -9.88 -0.39
N ASP A 34 -4.97 -9.29 0.63
CA ASP A 34 -6.41 -9.34 0.83
C ASP A 34 -7.06 -8.76 -0.44
N PRO A 35 -7.98 -9.46 -1.10
CA PRO A 35 -8.71 -8.91 -2.25
C PRO A 35 -9.55 -7.68 -1.87
N ASP A 36 -9.79 -7.46 -0.57
CA ASP A 36 -10.43 -6.27 -0.01
C ASP A 36 -9.44 -5.12 0.30
N MET A 37 -8.13 -5.30 0.08
CA MET A 37 -7.15 -4.24 0.26
C MET A 37 -7.05 -3.43 -1.05
N PRO A 38 -7.62 -2.22 -1.13
CA PRO A 38 -7.60 -1.45 -2.36
C PRO A 38 -6.15 -1.16 -2.76
N GLU A 39 -5.71 -1.78 -3.86
CA GLU A 39 -4.54 -1.33 -4.61
C GLU A 39 -4.85 0.07 -5.14
N ASP A 40 -4.05 1.07 -4.78
CA ASP A 40 -4.02 2.36 -5.48
C ASP A 40 -5.29 3.22 -5.43
N SER A 41 -6.17 3.08 -4.44
CA SER A 41 -6.93 4.27 -4.05
C SER A 41 -5.96 5.16 -3.29
N VAL A 42 -5.50 6.23 -3.95
CA VAL A 42 -5.11 7.47 -3.26
C VAL A 42 -6.29 7.83 -2.39
N GLU A 43 -6.36 7.26 -1.19
CA GLU A 43 -7.45 7.50 -0.26
C GLU A 43 -7.31 8.95 0.11
N ASP A 44 -8.24 9.75 -0.39
CA ASP A 44 -8.30 11.18 -0.12
C ASP A 44 -8.12 11.39 1.39
N PRO A 45 -7.26 12.33 1.84
CA PRO A 45 -6.98 12.54 3.25
C PRO A 45 -8.24 12.66 4.13
N LEU A 46 -9.34 13.21 3.59
CA LEU A 46 -10.62 13.28 4.32
C LEU A 46 -11.31 11.92 4.45
N THR A 47 -11.12 11.01 3.49
CA THR A 47 -11.62 9.63 3.54
C THR A 47 -10.92 8.85 4.64
N ILE A 48 -9.59 8.94 4.74
CA ILE A 48 -8.82 8.33 5.83
C ILE A 48 -9.30 8.85 7.18
N LEU A 49 -9.48 10.17 7.27
CA LEU A 49 -9.92 10.82 8.50
C LEU A 49 -11.32 10.37 8.94
N LYS A 50 -12.27 10.24 8.00
CA LYS A 50 -13.61 9.70 8.25
C LYS A 50 -13.58 8.25 8.74
N ILE A 51 -12.74 7.41 8.15
CA ILE A 51 -12.59 6.01 8.56
C ILE A 51 -12.10 5.92 10.01
N ARG A 52 -11.08 6.70 10.38
CA ARG A 52 -10.53 6.69 11.74
C ARG A 52 -11.56 7.14 12.78
N PHE A 53 -12.34 8.18 12.47
CA PHE A 53 -13.42 8.64 13.34
C PHE A 53 -14.50 7.56 13.50
N ALA A 54 -14.93 6.92 12.41
CA ALA A 54 -15.92 5.84 12.46
C ALA A 54 -15.44 4.61 13.26
N LYS A 55 -14.13 4.35 13.27
CA LYS A 55 -13.50 3.29 14.08
C LYS A 55 -13.31 3.68 15.55
N GLY A 56 -13.51 4.95 15.91
CA GLY A 56 -13.24 5.47 17.26
C GLY A 56 -11.74 5.58 17.58
N GLU A 57 -10.88 5.63 16.56
CA GLU A 57 -9.42 5.82 16.73
C GLU A 57 -9.07 7.27 17.10
N ILE A 58 -9.96 8.21 16.80
CA ILE A 58 -9.84 9.65 17.08
C ILE A 58 -11.16 10.19 17.62
N THR A 59 -11.09 11.27 18.40
CA THR A 59 -12.28 11.96 18.92
C THR A 59 -12.90 12.90 17.89
N GLU A 60 -14.11 13.41 18.19
CA GLU A 60 -14.80 14.36 17.33
C GLU A 60 -14.01 15.68 17.19
N GLU A 61 -13.38 16.13 18.27
CA GLU A 61 -12.55 17.35 18.27
C GLU A 61 -11.32 17.18 17.37
N GLU A 62 -10.66 16.03 17.44
CA GLU A 62 -9.52 15.69 16.59
C GLU A 62 -9.92 15.60 15.11
N TYR A 63 -11.06 14.98 14.82
CA TYR A 63 -11.62 14.91 13.47
C TYR A 63 -11.85 16.30 12.88
N LEU A 64 -12.53 17.20 13.62
CA LEU A 64 -12.83 18.55 13.13
C LEU A 64 -11.56 19.40 12.94
N SER A 65 -10.59 19.27 13.84
CA SER A 65 -9.31 19.98 13.74
C SER A 65 -8.52 19.55 12.50
N MET A 66 -8.38 18.23 12.28
CA MET A 66 -7.65 17.69 11.12
C MET A 66 -8.40 17.95 9.82
N LYS A 67 -9.73 17.90 9.82
CA LYS A 67 -10.55 18.23 8.66
C LYS A 67 -10.31 19.66 8.20
N ARG A 68 -10.30 20.63 9.12
CA ARG A 68 -10.06 22.03 8.80
C ARG A 68 -8.67 22.24 8.17
N ALA A 69 -7.64 21.58 8.70
CA ALA A 69 -6.27 21.69 8.18
C ALA A 69 -6.10 21.10 6.76
N LEU A 70 -7.00 20.22 6.31
CA LEU A 70 -6.99 19.63 4.97
C LEU A 70 -7.79 20.46 3.95
N GLU A 71 -8.64 21.38 4.40
CA GLU A 71 -9.49 22.24 3.56
C GLU A 71 -8.89 23.66 3.37
N GLU A 72 -7.80 24.01 4.05
CA GLU A 72 -7.06 25.28 3.97
C GLU A 72 -5.93 25.24 2.94
#